data_AF-A0A1V5VJH6-F1
#
_entry.id   AF-A0A1V5VJH6-F1
#
_cell.length_a   1.000
_cell.length_b   1.000
_cell.length_c   1.000
_cell.angle_alpha   90.00
_cell.angle_beta   90.00
_cell.angle_gamma   90.00
#
_symmetry.space_group_name_H-M   'P 1'
#
loop_
_entity.id
_entity.type
_entity.pdbx_description
1 polymer ?
#
loop_
_entity_poly.entity_id
_entity_poly.type
_entity_poly.pdbx_seq_one_letter_code
_entity_poly.pdbx_strand_id
1 'polypeptide(L)'
;MIKQFSDNKIKDIYKMICDYHCKYLDLFGVKLPKLTNNQGNYTKDALVLVYLVQDYPKTRIISKSELTQFIRKYYPATNDVQQARHLGAQKGWFIVAGGRGDINIPVGGYKLITLKTTYPAFHGHRIEKTDNWDSIKSQYGNRCATCGSEQGKPNIHLAQYNYTITNKPHGSNKTFNIGEYHSSMPKM
;
A
#
# COMPACT_ATOMS: atom_id res chain seq x y z
N MET A 1 -10.08 -11.29 25.83
CA MET A 1 -8.70 -11.82 25.98
C MET A 1 -7.90 -11.43 24.74
N ILE A 2 -6.71 -10.83 24.91
CA ILE A 2 -5.83 -10.49 23.77
C ILE A 2 -5.17 -11.77 23.29
N LYS A 3 -5.41 -12.17 22.02
CA LYS A 3 -4.79 -13.36 21.42
C LYS A 3 -3.27 -13.31 21.59
N GLN A 4 -2.68 -14.40 22.03
CA GLN A 4 -1.23 -14.60 22.01
C GLN A 4 -0.92 -15.47 20.80
N PHE A 5 0.00 -15.01 19.96
CA PHE A 5 0.50 -15.83 18.86
C PHE A 5 1.78 -16.52 19.28
N SER A 6 1.92 -17.78 18.90
CA SER A 6 3.21 -18.45 18.90
C SER A 6 4.08 -17.87 17.77
N ASP A 7 5.39 -17.99 17.91
CA ASP A 7 6.34 -17.55 16.88
C ASP A 7 6.08 -18.20 15.52
N ASN A 8 5.73 -19.49 15.52
CA ASN A 8 5.38 -20.21 14.30
C ASN A 8 4.17 -19.59 13.61
N LYS A 9 3.13 -19.24 14.38
CA LYS A 9 1.93 -18.60 13.83
C LYS A 9 2.22 -17.23 13.22
N ILE A 10 3.12 -16.46 13.82
CA ILE A 10 3.56 -15.17 13.27
C ILE A 10 4.28 -15.38 11.93
N LYS A 11 5.20 -16.33 11.88
CA LYS A 11 5.96 -16.66 10.67
C LYS A 11 5.06 -17.18 9.55
N ASP A 12 4.08 -18.02 9.87
CA ASP A 12 3.12 -18.57 8.90
C ASP A 12 2.24 -17.49 8.28
N ILE A 13 1.67 -16.61 9.12
CA ILE A 13 0.88 -15.47 8.65
C ILE A 13 1.75 -14.53 7.83
N TYR A 14 2.97 -14.25 8.28
CA TYR A 14 3.90 -13.38 7.56
C TYR A 14 4.31 -13.97 6.21
N LYS A 15 4.54 -15.28 6.12
CA LYS A 15 4.79 -15.97 4.84
C LYS A 15 3.63 -15.79 3.87
N MET A 16 2.39 -16.00 4.34
CA MET A 16 1.20 -15.73 3.52
C MET A 16 1.16 -14.26 3.05
N ILE A 17 1.48 -13.30 3.93
CA ILE A 17 1.56 -11.88 3.55
C ILE A 17 2.59 -11.66 2.44
N CYS A 18 3.77 -12.28 2.51
CA CYS A 18 4.80 -12.21 1.47
C CYS A 18 4.30 -12.77 0.13
N ASP A 19 3.64 -13.93 0.15
CA ASP A 19 3.12 -14.57 -1.06
C ASP A 19 2.06 -13.69 -1.75
N TYR A 20 1.13 -13.11 -0.98
CA TYR A 20 0.14 -12.17 -1.51
C TYR A 20 0.76 -10.86 -1.97
N HIS A 21 1.77 -10.35 -1.25
CA HIS A 21 2.47 -9.14 -1.63
C HIS A 21 3.17 -9.31 -2.98
N CYS A 22 3.97 -10.36 -3.14
CA CYS A 22 4.65 -10.68 -4.39
C CYS A 22 3.65 -10.88 -5.55
N LYS A 23 2.53 -11.55 -5.28
CA LYS A 23 1.53 -11.85 -6.31
C LYS A 23 0.69 -10.66 -6.75
N TYR A 24 0.35 -9.75 -5.83
CA TYR A 24 -0.68 -8.73 -6.09
C TYR A 24 -0.27 -7.29 -5.80
N LEU A 25 0.64 -7.04 -4.85
CA LEU A 25 0.86 -5.70 -4.30
C LEU A 25 2.21 -5.10 -4.69
N ASP A 26 3.20 -5.92 -5.00
CA ASP A 26 4.55 -5.48 -5.36
C ASP A 26 4.55 -4.62 -6.63
N LEU A 27 3.74 -5.00 -7.62
CA LEU A 27 3.54 -4.24 -8.86
C LEU A 27 2.96 -2.84 -8.64
N PHE A 28 2.32 -2.59 -7.50
CA PHE A 28 1.79 -1.27 -7.14
C PHE A 28 2.72 -0.48 -6.20
N GLY A 29 3.93 -1.00 -5.92
CA GLY A 29 4.91 -0.33 -5.06
C GLY A 29 4.56 -0.33 -3.57
N VAL A 30 3.70 -1.26 -3.12
CA VAL A 30 3.38 -1.45 -1.69
C VAL A 30 4.64 -1.86 -0.93
N LYS A 31 4.91 -1.20 0.19
CA LYS A 31 6.09 -1.49 1.01
C LYS A 31 5.83 -2.64 1.98
N LEU A 32 6.54 -3.76 1.78
CA LEU A 32 6.55 -4.88 2.71
C LEU A 32 7.43 -4.55 3.94
N PRO A 33 6.87 -4.51 5.17
CA PRO A 33 7.67 -4.31 6.38
C PRO A 33 8.53 -5.55 6.66
N LYS A 34 9.79 -5.36 7.08
CA LYS A 34 10.67 -6.46 7.49
C LYS A 34 10.10 -7.18 8.71
N LEU A 35 10.13 -8.52 8.74
CA LEU A 35 9.64 -9.30 9.88
C LEU A 35 10.43 -8.98 11.16
N THR A 36 11.75 -9.00 11.08
CA THR A 36 12.67 -8.75 12.20
C THR A 36 13.59 -7.57 11.92
N ASN A 37 14.07 -6.93 12.98
CA ASN A 37 15.13 -5.93 12.93
C ASN A 37 16.52 -6.60 12.97
N ASN A 38 17.59 -5.80 12.88
CA ASN A 38 18.97 -6.30 12.90
C ASN A 38 19.36 -7.02 14.20
N GLN A 39 18.56 -6.87 15.26
CA GLN A 39 18.77 -7.51 16.57
C GLN A 39 17.95 -8.80 16.72
N GLY A 40 17.22 -9.22 15.68
CA GLY A 40 16.36 -10.40 15.70
C GLY A 40 14.96 -10.18 16.29
N ASN A 41 14.63 -8.97 16.76
CA ASN A 41 13.32 -8.65 17.32
C ASN A 41 12.29 -8.35 16.23
N TYR A 42 11.04 -8.79 16.40
CA TYR A 42 9.96 -8.51 15.43
C TYR A 42 9.70 -7.02 15.28
N THR A 43 9.57 -6.51 14.06
CA THR A 43 9.25 -5.10 13.87
C THR A 43 7.79 -4.80 14.24
N LYS A 44 7.54 -3.62 14.81
CA LYS A 44 6.18 -3.18 15.17
C LYS A 44 5.23 -3.21 13.96
N ASP A 45 5.72 -2.79 12.79
CA ASP A 45 4.91 -2.78 11.57
C ASP A 45 4.53 -4.18 11.09
N ALA A 46 5.47 -5.14 11.14
CA ALA A 46 5.17 -6.53 10.80
C ALA A 46 4.17 -7.14 11.79
N LEU A 47 4.35 -6.89 13.10
CA LEU A 47 3.42 -7.36 14.13
C LEU A 47 2.01 -6.79 13.94
N VAL A 48 1.89 -5.50 13.65
CA VAL A 48 0.58 -4.87 13.36
C VAL A 48 -0.06 -5.50 12.14
N LEU A 49 0.70 -5.70 11.05
CA LEU A 49 0.18 -6.29 9.82
C LEU A 49 -0.29 -7.74 10.06
N VAL A 50 0.53 -8.56 10.72
CA VAL A 50 0.19 -9.95 11.10
C VAL A 50 -1.09 -9.98 11.95
N TYR A 51 -1.23 -9.07 12.91
CA TYR A 51 -2.42 -9.03 13.76
C TYR A 51 -3.70 -8.67 13.01
N LEU A 52 -3.62 -7.76 12.03
CA LEU A 52 -4.75 -7.37 11.19
C LEU A 52 -5.12 -8.46 10.16
N VAL A 53 -4.14 -9.25 9.73
CA VAL A 53 -4.29 -10.30 8.69
C VAL A 53 -4.75 -11.65 9.26
N GLN A 54 -4.65 -11.87 10.56
CA GLN A 54 -4.78 -13.19 11.21
C GLN A 54 -5.99 -14.06 10.84
N ASP A 55 -7.11 -13.45 10.43
CA ASP A 55 -8.36 -14.13 10.08
C ASP A 55 -8.73 -13.92 8.58
N TYR A 56 -7.78 -13.49 7.74
CA TYR A 56 -7.98 -13.26 6.31
C TYR A 56 -8.46 -14.54 5.59
N PRO A 57 -9.48 -14.47 4.72
CA PRO A 57 -10.14 -13.28 4.17
C PRO A 57 -11.22 -12.64 5.07
N LYS A 58 -11.64 -13.29 6.16
CA LYS A 58 -12.69 -12.82 7.07
C LYS A 58 -12.10 -11.99 8.22
N THR A 59 -11.39 -10.91 7.88
CA THR A 59 -10.77 -10.02 8.86
C THR A 59 -11.83 -9.30 9.71
N ARG A 60 -11.49 -9.07 10.98
CA ARG A 60 -12.34 -8.34 11.93
C ARG A 60 -11.83 -6.92 12.19
N ILE A 61 -12.70 -6.09 12.77
CA ILE A 61 -12.33 -4.76 13.24
C ILE A 61 -11.54 -4.91 14.54
N ILE A 62 -10.38 -4.26 14.60
CA ILE A 62 -9.48 -4.23 15.76
C ILE A 62 -9.46 -2.82 16.32
N SER A 63 -9.68 -2.64 17.62
CA SER A 63 -9.57 -1.33 18.24
C SER A 63 -8.09 -0.93 18.43
N LYS A 64 -7.82 0.37 18.47
CA LYS A 64 -6.49 0.91 18.78
C LYS A 64 -5.95 0.40 20.11
N SER A 65 -6.81 0.28 21.12
CA SER A 65 -6.43 -0.24 22.45
C SER A 65 -6.04 -1.72 22.39
N GLU A 66 -6.80 -2.55 21.67
CA GLU A 66 -6.50 -3.97 21.48
C GLU A 66 -5.15 -4.15 20.76
N LEU A 67 -4.94 -3.40 19.67
CA LEU A 67 -3.69 -3.45 18.92
C LEU A 67 -2.50 -2.98 19.77
N THR A 68 -2.68 -1.93 20.57
CA THR A 68 -1.64 -1.42 21.47
C THR A 68 -1.28 -2.44 22.54
N GLN A 69 -2.28 -3.10 23.13
CA GLN A 69 -2.06 -4.17 24.11
C GLN A 69 -1.33 -5.37 23.50
N PHE A 70 -1.63 -5.73 22.25
CA PHE A 70 -0.89 -6.77 21.54
C PHE A 70 0.59 -6.38 21.34
N ILE A 71 0.87 -5.16 20.87
CA ILE A 71 2.24 -4.68 20.65
C ILE A 71 3.03 -4.57 21.96
N ARG A 72 2.38 -4.18 23.07
CA ARG A 72 3.03 -4.10 24.40
C ARG A 72 3.58 -5.43 24.89
N LYS A 73 3.08 -6.57 24.39
CA LYS A 73 3.66 -7.89 24.70
C LYS A 73 5.09 -8.05 24.18
N TYR A 74 5.42 -7.39 23.07
CA TYR A 74 6.77 -7.40 22.46
C TYR A 74 7.57 -6.14 22.82
N TYR A 75 6.88 -5.02 22.99
CA TYR A 75 7.47 -3.71 23.29
C TYR A 75 6.71 -3.01 24.42
N PRO A 76 6.99 -3.34 25.70
CA PRO A 76 6.21 -2.87 26.85
C PRO A 76 6.08 -1.35 26.96
N ALA A 77 7.11 -0.61 26.58
CA ALA A 77 7.14 0.85 26.60
C ALA A 77 6.38 1.52 25.42
N THR A 78 5.63 0.75 24.62
CA THR A 78 4.90 1.32 23.48
C THR A 78 3.66 2.08 23.96
N ASN A 79 3.62 3.36 23.59
CA ASN A 79 2.44 4.20 23.72
C ASN A 79 1.36 3.78 22.69
N ASP A 80 0.41 4.67 22.43
CA ASP A 80 -0.63 4.48 21.45
C ASP A 80 -0.11 4.14 20.04
N VAL A 81 -0.50 2.97 19.53
CA VAL A 81 -0.09 2.47 18.21
C VAL A 81 -0.82 3.23 17.11
N GLN A 82 -0.10 4.09 16.36
CA GLN A 82 -0.57 4.76 15.15
C GLN A 82 -0.13 4.05 13.86
N GLN A 83 0.70 3.01 13.98
CA GLN A 83 1.37 2.31 12.89
C GLN A 83 0.40 1.70 11.88
N ALA A 84 -0.78 1.24 12.33
CA ALA A 84 -1.82 0.72 11.44
C ALA A 84 -2.30 1.76 10.42
N ARG A 85 -2.41 3.04 10.82
CA ARG A 85 -2.77 4.15 9.92
C ARG A 85 -1.67 4.45 8.90
N HIS A 86 -0.40 4.35 9.32
CA HIS A 86 0.74 4.57 8.43
C HIS A 86 0.90 3.42 7.43
N LEU A 87 0.67 2.17 7.85
CA LEU A 87 0.69 1.01 6.97
C LEU A 87 -0.33 1.13 5.82
N GLY A 88 -1.49 1.73 6.09
CA GLY A 88 -2.49 2.01 5.07
C GLY A 88 -2.01 3.05 4.05
N ALA A 89 -2.19 4.32 4.39
CA ALA A 89 -2.02 5.43 3.44
C ALA A 89 -0.57 5.63 2.95
N GLN A 90 0.45 5.31 3.76
CA GLN A 90 1.85 5.56 3.40
C GLN A 90 2.55 4.35 2.80
N LYS A 91 2.13 3.13 3.16
CA LYS A 91 2.79 1.89 2.72
C LYS A 91 1.95 1.07 1.74
N GLY A 92 0.70 1.46 1.50
CA GLY A 92 -0.15 0.96 0.42
C GLY A 92 -1.00 -0.26 0.77
N TRP A 93 -0.96 -0.75 2.00
CA TRP A 93 -1.81 -1.85 2.45
C TRP A 93 -3.27 -1.39 2.52
N PHE A 94 -4.24 -2.18 2.05
CA PHE A 94 -5.65 -1.77 2.12
C PHE A 94 -6.22 -1.94 3.53
N ILE A 95 -5.79 -1.05 4.42
CA ILE A 95 -6.22 -0.95 5.81
C ILE A 95 -7.05 0.32 5.95
N VAL A 96 -8.30 0.16 6.39
CA VAL A 96 -9.21 1.25 6.69
C VAL A 96 -9.19 1.56 8.18
N ALA A 97 -9.39 2.82 8.53
CA ALA A 97 -9.39 3.30 9.90
C ALA A 97 -10.63 4.18 10.16
N GLY A 98 -11.33 3.93 11.26
CA GLY A 98 -12.51 4.70 11.64
C GLY A 98 -12.16 6.14 12.01
N GLY A 99 -12.97 7.10 11.52
CA GLY A 99 -12.77 8.54 11.70
C GLY A 99 -12.38 9.31 10.43
N ARG A 100 -12.28 8.64 9.27
CA ARG A 100 -11.97 9.27 7.98
C ARG A 100 -13.12 9.17 6.97
N GLY A 101 -14.39 9.17 7.36
CA GLY A 101 -15.51 8.97 6.42
C GLY A 101 -15.50 7.63 5.66
N ASP A 102 -14.44 6.83 5.83
CA ASP A 102 -14.17 5.56 5.20
C ASP A 102 -14.93 4.46 5.94
N ILE A 103 -16.14 4.18 5.46
CA ILE A 103 -16.93 2.97 5.78
C ILE A 103 -17.34 2.90 7.27
N ASN A 104 -18.38 2.13 7.59
CA ASN A 104 -18.94 1.93 8.94
C ASN A 104 -17.94 1.26 9.92
N ILE A 105 -16.84 1.92 10.27
CA ILE A 105 -15.86 1.49 11.26
C ILE A 105 -15.88 2.49 12.42
N PRO A 106 -16.02 2.00 13.67
CA PRO A 106 -15.94 2.86 14.85
C PRO A 106 -14.65 3.67 14.89
N VAL A 107 -14.73 4.92 15.36
CA VAL A 107 -13.57 5.80 15.53
C VAL A 107 -12.48 5.07 16.34
N GLY A 108 -11.26 5.08 15.83
CA GLY A 108 -10.14 4.36 16.45
C GLY A 108 -10.11 2.85 16.21
N GLY A 109 -10.98 2.32 15.34
CA GLY A 109 -10.93 0.97 14.82
C GLY A 109 -10.09 0.87 13.54
N TYR A 110 -9.47 -0.28 13.32
CA TYR A 110 -8.70 -0.64 12.13
C TYR A 110 -9.20 -1.95 11.54
N LYS A 111 -9.23 -2.07 10.22
CA LYS A 111 -9.55 -3.32 9.53
C LYS A 111 -8.75 -3.43 8.24
N LEU A 112 -8.14 -4.58 8.00
CA LEU A 112 -7.62 -4.93 6.68
C LEU A 112 -8.79 -5.34 5.78
N ILE A 113 -8.97 -4.68 4.64
CA ILE A 113 -10.00 -5.04 3.66
C ILE A 113 -9.53 -6.20 2.79
N THR A 114 -8.34 -6.09 2.19
CA THR A 114 -7.81 -7.12 1.30
C THR A 114 -6.30 -7.06 1.16
N LEU A 115 -5.71 -8.20 0.77
CA LEU A 115 -4.31 -8.34 0.37
C LEU A 115 -4.13 -8.37 -1.16
N LYS A 116 -5.21 -8.19 -1.92
CA LYS A 116 -5.21 -8.31 -3.39
C LYS A 116 -5.14 -6.96 -4.12
N THR A 117 -5.47 -5.88 -3.43
CA THR A 117 -5.44 -4.52 -3.98
C THR A 117 -4.88 -3.57 -2.94
N THR A 118 -4.37 -2.42 -3.40
CA THR A 118 -3.80 -1.39 -2.52
C THR A 118 -4.88 -0.54 -1.87
N TYR A 119 -4.49 0.25 -0.86
CA TYR A 119 -5.35 1.32 -0.37
C TYR A 119 -5.75 2.26 -1.52
N PRO A 120 -7.04 2.63 -1.68
CA PRO A 120 -7.50 3.34 -2.89
C PRO A 120 -6.79 4.66 -3.19
N ALA A 121 -6.40 5.41 -2.15
CA ALA A 121 -5.67 6.67 -2.31
C ALA A 121 -4.14 6.50 -2.33
N PHE A 122 -3.63 5.26 -2.31
CA PHE A 122 -2.20 5.00 -2.37
C PHE A 122 -1.70 5.14 -3.80
N HIS A 123 -0.82 6.12 -3.98
CA HIS A 123 -0.04 6.29 -5.19
C HIS A 123 1.33 5.71 -4.86
N GLY A 124 1.67 4.58 -5.49
CA GLY A 124 2.88 3.82 -5.22
C GLY A 124 4.13 4.68 -5.09
N HIS A 125 5.09 4.25 -4.26
CA HIS A 125 6.40 4.89 -4.29
C HIS A 125 7.01 4.69 -5.67
N ARG A 126 7.63 5.76 -6.21
CA ARG A 126 8.27 5.73 -7.53
C ARG A 126 9.18 4.52 -7.65
N ILE A 127 8.92 3.65 -8.62
CA ILE A 127 9.72 2.47 -8.88
C ILE A 127 10.98 2.97 -9.60
N GLU A 128 12.11 3.05 -8.90
CA GLU A 128 13.41 3.35 -9.52
C GLU A 128 14.26 2.08 -9.64
N LYS A 129 14.46 1.63 -10.90
CA LYS A 129 15.74 1.35 -11.55
C LYS A 129 15.53 0.45 -12.78
N THR A 130 15.13 1.05 -13.89
CA THR A 130 15.31 0.49 -15.24
C THR A 130 15.34 1.66 -16.22
N ASP A 131 16.36 1.72 -17.08
CA ASP A 131 16.40 2.72 -18.16
C ASP A 131 15.51 2.33 -19.34
N ASN A 132 15.00 1.09 -19.34
CA ASN A 132 14.06 0.59 -20.33
C ASN A 132 12.65 1.15 -20.08
N TRP A 133 12.18 1.95 -21.04
CA TRP A 133 10.90 2.64 -20.99
C TRP A 133 9.70 1.71 -20.96
N ASP A 134 9.75 0.64 -21.75
CA ASP A 134 8.64 -0.28 -21.89
C ASP A 134 8.49 -1.13 -20.62
N SER A 135 9.61 -1.45 -19.96
CA SER A 135 9.61 -2.08 -18.65
C SER A 135 9.01 -1.17 -17.58
N ILE A 136 9.32 0.14 -17.59
CA ILE A 136 8.68 1.11 -16.68
C ILE A 136 7.17 1.17 -16.93
N LYS A 137 6.75 1.31 -18.19
CA LYS A 137 5.31 1.34 -18.54
C LYS A 137 4.59 0.09 -18.07
N SER A 138 5.18 -1.08 -18.31
CA SER A 138 4.64 -2.35 -17.85
C SER A 138 4.53 -2.43 -16.32
N GLN A 139 5.53 -1.95 -15.57
CA GLN A 139 5.49 -1.91 -14.11
C GLN A 139 4.34 -1.04 -13.59
N TYR A 140 4.06 0.07 -14.25
CA TYR A 140 2.94 0.95 -13.91
C TYR A 140 1.60 0.49 -14.49
N GLY A 141 1.51 -0.71 -15.08
CA GLY A 141 0.30 -1.19 -15.73
C GLY A 141 -0.18 -0.26 -16.86
N ASN A 142 0.77 0.38 -17.55
CA ASN A 142 0.57 1.42 -18.56
C ASN A 142 -0.17 2.67 -18.04
N ARG A 143 -0.15 2.94 -16.73
CA ARG A 143 -0.79 4.11 -16.12
C ARG A 143 0.19 5.25 -15.87
N CYS A 144 -0.31 6.47 -15.97
CA CYS A 144 0.42 7.66 -15.61
C CYS A 144 0.67 7.67 -14.08
N ALA A 145 1.93 7.86 -13.68
CA ALA A 145 2.31 7.97 -12.27
C ALA A 145 1.79 9.25 -11.59
N THR A 146 1.39 10.26 -12.38
CA THR A 146 0.92 11.56 -11.91
C THR A 146 -0.59 11.59 -11.76
N CYS A 147 -1.32 11.14 -12.79
CA CYS A 147 -2.78 11.26 -12.86
C CYS A 147 -3.52 9.91 -12.92
N GLY A 148 -2.82 8.78 -12.87
CA GLY A 148 -3.43 7.44 -12.86
C GLY A 148 -4.12 7.00 -14.16
N SER A 149 -4.22 7.87 -15.16
CA SER A 149 -4.85 7.58 -16.46
C SER A 149 -4.05 6.54 -17.25
N GLU A 150 -4.75 5.63 -17.92
CA GLU A 150 -4.15 4.53 -18.68
C GLU A 150 -3.78 4.97 -20.10
N GLN A 151 -2.59 4.58 -20.57
CA GLN A 151 -2.11 4.90 -21.91
C GLN A 151 -3.10 4.39 -22.96
N GLY A 152 -3.49 5.26 -23.89
CA GLY A 152 -4.47 4.98 -24.93
C GLY A 152 -5.95 5.08 -24.49
N LYS A 153 -6.25 5.35 -23.21
CA LYS A 153 -7.63 5.55 -22.71
C LYS A 153 -7.91 7.02 -22.37
N PRO A 154 -9.20 7.44 -22.35
CA PRO A 154 -9.58 8.78 -21.95
C PRO A 154 -8.98 9.18 -20.61
N ASN A 155 -8.64 10.46 -20.49
CA ASN A 155 -8.09 10.97 -19.24
C ASN A 155 -9.18 10.96 -18.17
N ILE A 156 -8.87 10.43 -16.98
CA ILE A 156 -9.87 10.24 -15.92
C ILE A 156 -10.31 11.56 -15.26
N HIS A 157 -9.51 12.62 -15.38
CA HIS A 157 -9.78 13.93 -14.79
C HIS A 157 -10.22 14.97 -15.82
N LEU A 158 -9.78 14.82 -17.08
CA LEU A 158 -10.02 15.77 -18.15
C LEU A 158 -10.80 15.09 -19.27
N ALA A 159 -12.12 15.02 -19.09
CA ALA A 159 -13.05 14.34 -20.00
C ALA A 159 -13.01 14.84 -21.46
N GLN A 160 -12.45 16.03 -21.70
CA GLN A 160 -12.19 16.56 -23.05
C GLN A 160 -11.12 15.80 -23.85
N TYR A 161 -10.28 14.98 -23.19
CA TYR A 161 -9.25 14.18 -23.84
C TYR A 161 -9.65 12.71 -23.95
N ASN A 162 -9.81 12.25 -25.19
CA ASN A 162 -10.27 10.90 -25.52
C ASN A 162 -9.18 9.82 -25.37
N TYR A 163 -7.92 10.21 -25.18
CA TYR A 163 -6.81 9.28 -24.94
C TYR A 163 -5.70 9.94 -24.12
N THR A 164 -4.89 9.13 -23.44
CA THR A 164 -3.76 9.55 -22.62
C THR A 164 -2.46 9.01 -23.21
N ILE A 165 -1.41 9.84 -23.29
CA ILE A 165 -0.06 9.39 -23.65
C ILE A 165 0.83 9.52 -22.41
N THR A 166 1.58 8.47 -22.10
CA THR A 166 2.62 8.48 -21.05
C THR A 166 3.98 8.70 -21.70
N ASN A 167 4.70 9.75 -21.27
CA ASN A 167 6.00 10.16 -21.82
C ASN A 167 7.12 10.16 -20.76
N LYS A 168 8.37 10.01 -21.22
CA LYS A 168 9.55 10.17 -20.35
C LYS A 168 9.70 11.64 -19.93
N PRO A 169 10.09 11.94 -18.67
CA PRO A 169 10.51 13.30 -18.30
C PRO A 169 11.65 13.78 -19.20
N HIS A 170 11.60 15.04 -19.63
CA HIS A 170 12.74 15.75 -20.22
C HIS A 170 13.25 16.78 -19.20
N GLY A 171 14.44 16.56 -18.63
CA GLY A 171 15.08 17.54 -17.72
C GLY A 171 16.25 16.96 -16.91
N SER A 172 17.33 17.74 -16.78
CA SER A 172 18.63 17.41 -16.18
C SER A 172 18.67 17.31 -14.65
N ASN A 173 17.53 17.42 -13.95
CA ASN A 173 17.43 17.14 -12.52
C ASN A 173 16.72 15.80 -12.31
N LYS A 174 17.52 14.78 -11.97
CA LYS A 174 17.14 13.38 -11.78
C LYS A 174 16.14 13.22 -10.62
N THR A 175 14.86 13.42 -10.91
CA THR A 175 13.74 12.69 -10.29
C THR A 175 12.82 12.30 -11.43
N PHE A 176 12.65 11.00 -11.66
CA PHE A 176 11.82 10.47 -12.74
C PHE A 176 10.37 10.95 -12.57
N ASN A 177 9.99 12.01 -13.29
CA ASN A 177 8.64 12.57 -13.36
C ASN A 177 7.98 12.13 -14.66
N ILE A 178 6.86 11.41 -14.62
CA ILE A 178 6.03 11.27 -15.83
C ILE A 178 5.35 12.64 -16.03
N GLY A 179 6.00 13.50 -16.82
CA GLY A 179 5.48 14.81 -17.18
C GLY A 179 4.26 14.66 -18.08
N GLU A 180 3.22 15.41 -17.77
CA GLU A 180 2.03 15.54 -18.61
C GLU A 180 2.40 16.16 -19.95
N TYR A 181 1.94 15.56 -21.06
CA TYR A 181 1.77 16.28 -22.31
C TYR A 181 0.35 15.98 -22.80
N HIS A 182 -0.50 17.01 -22.75
CA HIS A 182 -1.83 16.99 -23.34
C HIS A 182 -1.69 17.45 -24.78
N SER A 183 -1.69 16.50 -25.72
CA SER A 183 -1.81 16.80 -27.14
C SER A 183 -3.25 16.55 -27.56
N SER A 184 -4.00 17.60 -27.87
CA SER A 184 -5.16 17.48 -28.75
C SER A 184 -4.64 17.31 -30.18
N MET A 185 -4.81 16.13 -30.79
CA MET A 185 -4.79 16.08 -32.24
C MET A 185 -6.06 16.77 -32.78
N PRO A 186 -5.95 17.59 -33.84
CA PRO A 186 -7.12 18.06 -34.55
C PRO A 186 -7.88 16.84 -35.10
N LYS A 187 -9.21 16.91 -35.06
CA LYS A 187 -10.08 15.90 -35.67
C LYS A 187 -9.64 15.68 -37.12
N MET A 188 -9.39 14.43 -37.50
CA MET A 188 -9.34 14.02 -38.91
C MET A 188 -10.69 14.29 -39.58
#